data_AF-A0A3D1BUH6-F1
#
_entry.id   AF-A0A3D1BUH6-F1
#
_cell.length_a   1.000
_cell.length_b   1.000
_cell.length_c   1.000
_cell.angle_alpha   90.00
_cell.angle_beta   90.00
_cell.angle_gamma   90.00
#
_symmetry.space_group_name_H-M   'P 1'
#
loop_
_entity.id
_entity.type
_entity.pdbx_description
1 polymer ?
#
loop_
_entity_poly.entity_id
_entity_poly.type
_entity_poly.pdbx_seq_one_letter_code
_entity_poly.pdbx_strand_id
1 'polypeptide(L)'
;MTQDETERLQYQNPYALPPLPFPQVIYSLDNLPQDIIIISELFNNPDPGKALENKRISLKVYPISFVRYKEAFDKVIENISHGNSYLLNLTFPSRISTAARLEEIFYCSRAKYRLFYQNKYVVFSPEIFVKIDQKGEIRSFPMKGTIDSSVPEAEKVILMDEKEKSEHNTIVDLIRNDMSMHARNVRLKR
;
A
#
# COMPACT_ATOMS: atom_id res chain seq x y z
N MET A 1 33.96 39.31 5.28
CA MET A 1 33.09 39.50 6.45
C MET A 1 31.84 40.21 5.95
N THR A 2 30.88 39.45 5.43
CA THR A 2 29.62 39.96 4.88
C THR A 2 28.49 39.34 5.69
N GLN A 3 27.62 40.21 6.17
CA GLN A 3 26.52 39.98 7.09
C GLN A 3 25.44 39.09 6.46
N ASP A 4 25.58 37.76 6.53
CA ASP A 4 24.44 36.89 6.19
C ASP A 4 24.45 35.51 6.89
N GLU A 5 25.25 35.36 7.96
CA GLU A 5 25.33 34.11 8.73
C GLU A 5 24.43 34.09 9.98
N THR A 6 23.57 35.09 10.18
CA THR A 6 22.82 35.27 11.45
C THR A 6 21.30 35.13 11.36
N GLU A 7 20.73 34.62 10.26
CA GLU A 7 19.31 34.27 10.19
C GLU A 7 19.08 32.91 9.52
N ARG A 8 19.69 31.86 10.07
CA ARG A 8 19.07 30.52 9.99
C ARG A 8 17.84 30.52 10.90
N LEU A 9 16.77 31.16 10.44
CA LEU A 9 15.42 30.93 10.93
C LEU A 9 15.24 29.41 10.98
N GLN A 10 15.04 28.90 12.19
CA GLN A 10 14.68 27.51 12.42
C GLN A 10 13.39 27.26 11.63
N TYR A 11 13.52 26.63 10.47
CA TYR A 11 12.38 26.19 9.69
C TYR A 11 11.69 25.08 10.50
N GLN A 12 10.80 25.46 11.40
CA GLN A 12 9.90 24.53 12.07
C GLN A 12 8.93 24.06 11.00
N ASN A 13 9.13 22.83 10.51
CA ASN A 13 8.21 22.19 9.59
C ASN A 13 6.82 22.15 10.27
N PRO A 14 5.82 22.91 9.78
CA PRO A 14 4.48 22.93 10.39
C PRO A 14 3.74 21.59 10.25
N TYR A 15 4.30 20.66 9.46
CA TYR A 15 3.85 19.28 9.31
C TYR A 15 4.74 18.28 10.08
N ALA A 16 5.51 18.73 11.07
CA ALA A 16 6.23 17.82 11.96
C ALA A 16 5.22 16.90 12.65
N LEU A 17 5.11 15.67 12.15
CA LEU A 17 4.27 14.66 12.75
C LEU A 17 4.72 14.42 14.19
N PRO A 18 3.79 14.21 15.13
CA PRO A 18 4.16 13.81 16.48
C PRO A 18 5.04 12.56 16.40
N PRO A 19 6.02 12.39 17.31
CA PRO A 19 6.85 11.20 17.34
C PRO A 19 5.95 9.97 17.36
N LEU A 20 6.17 9.06 16.41
CA LEU A 20 5.32 7.87 16.28
C LEU A 20 5.35 7.08 17.60
N PRO A 21 4.23 6.47 17.99
CA PRO A 21 4.12 5.76 19.27
C PRO A 21 4.97 4.49 19.36
N PHE A 22 5.70 4.14 18.29
CA PHE A 22 6.55 2.96 18.20
C PHE A 22 7.91 3.33 17.63
N PRO A 23 9.00 2.67 18.07
CA PRO A 23 10.32 2.89 17.50
C PRO A 23 10.30 2.59 16.00
N GLN A 24 10.71 3.57 15.20
CA GLN A 24 10.90 3.37 13.77
C GLN A 24 12.12 2.46 13.58
N VAL A 25 11.91 1.34 12.90
CA VAL A 25 12.99 0.40 12.60
C VAL A 25 13.38 0.60 11.14
N ILE A 26 14.61 1.04 10.91
CA ILE A 26 15.19 1.24 9.58
C ILE A 26 16.36 0.28 9.45
N TYR A 27 16.29 -0.62 8.46
CA TYR A 27 17.38 -1.52 8.11
C TYR A 27 17.96 -1.13 6.76
N SER A 28 19.29 -1.15 6.65
CA SER A 28 19.94 -1.27 5.34
C SER A 28 19.71 -2.67 4.80
N LEU A 29 19.54 -2.80 3.48
CA LEU A 29 19.38 -4.11 2.84
C LEU A 29 20.61 -5.01 3.05
N ASP A 30 21.80 -4.42 3.13
CA ASP A 30 23.06 -5.15 3.38
C ASP A 30 23.18 -5.63 4.84
N ASN A 31 22.33 -5.12 5.75
CA ASN A 31 22.32 -5.47 7.17
C ASN A 31 20.89 -5.82 7.63
N LEU A 32 20.17 -6.55 6.78
CA LEU A 32 18.83 -7.01 7.08
C LEU A 32 18.91 -8.25 7.99
N PRO A 33 18.17 -8.28 9.12
CA PRO A 33 18.02 -9.49 9.93
C PRO A 33 17.58 -10.69 9.10
N GLN A 34 18.15 -11.87 9.38
CA GLN A 34 17.87 -13.09 8.62
C GLN A 34 16.41 -13.56 8.72
N ASP A 35 15.71 -13.16 9.78
CA ASP A 35 14.30 -13.47 10.01
C ASP A 35 13.34 -12.46 9.34
N ILE A 36 13.87 -11.59 8.48
CA ILE A 36 13.11 -10.71 7.60
C ILE A 36 13.33 -11.14 6.15
N ILE A 37 12.25 -11.56 5.49
CA ILE A 37 12.30 -12.03 4.11
C ILE A 37 11.43 -11.13 3.24
N ILE A 38 11.99 -10.61 2.16
CA ILE A 38 11.38 -9.64 1.26
C ILE A 38 11.45 -10.18 -0.16
N ILE A 39 10.34 -10.07 -0.87
CA ILE A 39 10.30 -10.10 -2.33
C ILE A 39 9.79 -8.77 -2.83
N SER A 40 10.56 -8.16 -3.73
CA SER A 40 10.23 -6.93 -4.42
C SER A 40 10.96 -6.86 -5.76
N GLU A 41 10.68 -5.82 -6.54
CA GLU A 41 11.44 -5.57 -7.78
C GLU A 41 12.91 -5.22 -7.53
N LEU A 42 13.25 -4.67 -6.36
CA LEU A 42 14.58 -4.13 -6.07
C LEU A 42 15.44 -5.08 -5.24
N PHE A 43 14.81 -5.92 -4.44
CA PHE A 43 15.49 -6.79 -3.49
C PHE A 43 14.69 -8.06 -3.25
N ASN A 44 15.40 -9.19 -3.25
CA ASN A 44 14.87 -10.52 -3.00
C ASN A 44 15.90 -11.31 -2.19
N ASN A 45 15.51 -11.79 -1.01
CA ASN A 45 16.30 -12.68 -0.17
C ASN A 45 15.61 -14.00 0.30
N PRO A 46 14.50 -14.50 -0.28
CA PRO A 46 14.02 -15.82 0.09
C PRO A 46 15.01 -16.92 -0.27
N ASP A 47 15.18 -17.89 0.64
CA ASP A 47 15.85 -19.16 0.34
C ASP A 47 15.04 -19.96 -0.69
N PRO A 48 15.57 -20.21 -1.91
CA PRO A 48 14.89 -21.00 -2.93
C PRO A 48 14.62 -22.44 -2.49
N GLY A 49 15.44 -23.02 -1.60
CA GLY A 49 15.26 -24.38 -1.08
C GLY A 49 14.05 -24.53 -0.15
N LYS A 50 13.50 -23.41 0.34
CA LYS A 50 12.26 -23.36 1.13
C LYS A 50 11.01 -23.11 0.28
N ALA A 51 11.14 -23.00 -1.05
CA ALA A 51 9.98 -22.85 -1.92
C ALA A 51 9.05 -24.07 -1.78
N LEU A 52 7.83 -23.82 -1.34
CA LEU A 52 6.83 -24.87 -1.14
C LEU A 52 5.97 -24.96 -2.38
N GLU A 53 6.53 -25.53 -3.45
CA GLU A 53 5.78 -25.81 -4.67
C GLU A 53 4.60 -26.76 -4.35
N ASN A 54 3.40 -26.36 -4.76
CA ASN A 54 2.17 -27.15 -4.67
C ASN A 54 1.66 -27.51 -3.25
N LYS A 55 2.20 -26.91 -2.18
CA LYS A 55 1.62 -27.09 -0.85
C LYS A 55 0.29 -26.34 -0.74
N ARG A 56 -0.79 -27.07 -0.48
CA ARG A 56 -2.10 -26.45 -0.21
C ARG A 56 -2.17 -25.99 1.25
N ILE A 57 -2.34 -24.69 1.44
CA ILE A 57 -2.63 -24.10 2.75
C ILE A 57 -4.14 -23.95 2.89
N SER A 58 -4.70 -24.48 3.98
CA SER A 58 -6.10 -24.25 4.35
C SER A 58 -6.21 -23.00 5.24
N LEU A 59 -7.04 -22.04 4.82
CA LEU A 59 -7.34 -20.83 5.57
C LEU A 59 -8.85 -20.84 5.89
N LYS A 60 -9.20 -20.85 7.17
CA LYS A 60 -10.57 -20.63 7.62
C LYS A 60 -10.73 -19.19 8.07
N VAL A 61 -11.47 -18.40 7.28
CA VAL A 61 -11.71 -16.97 7.52
C VAL A 61 -13.00 -16.79 8.33
N TYR A 62 -12.96 -15.91 9.32
CA TYR A 62 -14.10 -15.47 10.11
C TYR A 62 -14.31 -13.98 9.80
N PRO A 63 -15.14 -13.66 8.78
CA PRO A 63 -15.39 -12.28 8.39
C PRO A 63 -16.23 -11.57 9.46
N ILE A 64 -16.26 -10.24 9.38
CA ILE A 64 -17.20 -9.45 10.17
C ILE A 64 -18.65 -9.79 9.79
N SER A 65 -19.59 -9.57 10.71
CA SER A 65 -21.01 -9.74 10.39
C SER A 65 -21.47 -8.69 9.37
N PHE A 66 -22.40 -9.09 8.50
CA PHE A 66 -23.03 -8.17 7.55
C PHE A 66 -23.69 -6.97 8.25
N VAL A 67 -24.33 -7.21 9.40
CA VAL A 67 -24.96 -6.15 10.21
C VAL A 67 -23.93 -5.07 10.60
N ARG A 68 -22.77 -5.48 11.14
CA ARG A 68 -21.70 -4.55 11.50
C ARG A 68 -21.12 -3.82 10.30
N TYR A 69 -20.95 -4.52 9.16
CA TYR A 69 -20.53 -3.89 7.91
C TYR A 69 -21.53 -2.81 7.50
N LYS A 70 -22.83 -3.14 7.47
CA LYS A 70 -23.90 -2.25 7.02
C LYS A 70 -23.98 -0.99 7.88
N GLU A 71 -23.94 -1.12 9.19
CA GLU A 71 -23.97 0.03 10.11
C GLU A 71 -22.83 1.02 9.85
N ALA A 72 -21.62 0.51 9.59
CA ALA A 72 -20.47 1.35 9.27
C ALA A 72 -20.57 1.93 7.86
N PHE A 73 -21.03 1.15 6.89
CA PHE A 73 -21.24 1.57 5.52
C PHE A 73 -22.26 2.71 5.43
N ASP A 74 -23.41 2.57 6.07
CA ASP A 74 -24.47 3.59 6.07
C ASP A 74 -23.94 4.93 6.60
N LYS A 75 -23.15 4.91 7.69
CA LYS A 75 -22.48 6.10 8.25
C LYS A 75 -21.51 6.74 7.27
N VAL A 76 -20.75 5.93 6.53
CA VAL A 76 -19.80 6.44 5.52
C VAL A 76 -20.56 7.14 4.40
N ILE A 77 -21.63 6.51 3.87
CA ILE A 77 -22.44 7.08 2.80
C ILE A 77 -23.13 8.38 3.25
N GLU A 78 -23.67 8.42 4.47
CA GLU A 78 -24.25 9.63 5.04
C GLU A 78 -23.23 10.78 5.05
N ASN A 79 -22.01 10.54 5.54
CA ASN A 79 -20.97 11.56 5.60
C ASN A 79 -20.48 12.01 4.22
N ILE A 80 -20.40 11.10 3.25
CA ILE A 80 -20.07 11.46 1.86
C ILE A 80 -21.19 12.34 1.27
N SER A 81 -22.47 12.00 1.54
CA SER A 81 -23.61 12.78 1.04
C SER A 81 -23.70 14.19 1.63
N HIS A 82 -23.24 14.36 2.88
CA HIS A 82 -23.13 15.67 3.55
C HIS A 82 -21.89 16.47 3.08
N GLY A 83 -21.04 15.89 2.23
CA GLY A 83 -19.83 16.56 1.74
C GLY A 83 -18.66 16.58 2.73
N ASN A 84 -18.70 15.76 3.78
CA ASN A 84 -17.62 15.70 4.79
C ASN A 84 -16.35 15.01 4.27
N SER A 85 -16.48 14.18 3.23
CA SER A 85 -15.35 13.58 2.51
C SER A 85 -15.75 13.24 1.07
N TYR A 86 -14.80 13.31 0.14
CA TYR A 86 -14.98 12.87 -1.24
C TYR A 86 -14.81 11.35 -1.41
N LEU A 87 -13.99 10.72 -0.57
CA LEU A 87 -13.66 9.29 -0.66
C LEU A 87 -13.24 8.74 0.70
N LEU A 88 -13.63 7.51 1.00
CA LEU A 88 -13.19 6.80 2.19
C LEU A 88 -13.04 5.30 1.90
N ASN A 89 -11.90 4.72 2.29
CA ASN A 89 -11.66 3.28 2.19
C ASN A 89 -12.14 2.58 3.47
N LEU A 90 -13.35 2.02 3.44
CA LEU A 90 -13.91 1.29 4.58
C LEU A 90 -13.31 -0.12 4.65
N THR A 91 -12.58 -0.42 5.72
CA THR A 91 -11.87 -1.70 5.89
C THR A 91 -12.15 -2.33 7.25
N PHE A 92 -12.06 -3.67 7.31
CA PHE A 92 -12.23 -4.44 8.53
C PHE A 92 -11.24 -5.60 8.61
N PRO A 93 -10.67 -5.86 9.81
CA PRO A 93 -9.88 -7.05 10.02
C PRO A 93 -10.80 -8.28 10.09
N SER A 94 -10.40 -9.38 9.45
CA SER A 94 -11.03 -10.69 9.59
C SER A 94 -10.09 -11.65 10.29
N ARG A 95 -10.60 -12.43 11.24
CA ARG A 95 -9.78 -13.46 11.91
C ARG A 95 -9.55 -14.61 10.94
N ILE A 96 -8.32 -15.11 10.86
CA ILE A 96 -7.97 -16.28 10.05
C ILE A 96 -7.47 -17.38 11.00
N SER A 97 -7.96 -18.60 10.82
CA SER A 97 -7.46 -19.80 11.49
C SER A 97 -6.81 -20.71 10.46
N THR A 98 -5.60 -21.16 10.76
CA THR A 98 -4.82 -22.06 9.91
C THR A 98 -3.83 -22.85 10.75
N ALA A 99 -3.45 -24.03 10.27
CA ALA A 99 -2.35 -24.81 10.83
C ALA A 99 -0.98 -24.41 10.22
N ALA A 100 -0.98 -23.61 9.14
CA ALA A 100 0.24 -23.15 8.51
C ALA A 100 0.93 -22.06 9.34
N ARG A 101 2.26 -22.11 9.35
CA ARG A 101 3.11 -21.04 9.88
C ARG A 101 3.14 -19.86 8.90
N LEU A 102 3.40 -18.66 9.42
CA LEU A 102 3.49 -17.45 8.60
C LEU A 102 4.54 -17.56 7.48
N GLU A 103 5.68 -18.20 7.76
CA GLU A 103 6.73 -18.45 6.77
C GLU A 103 6.24 -19.35 5.64
N GLU A 104 5.44 -20.38 5.95
CA GLU A 104 4.85 -21.25 4.92
C GLU A 104 3.87 -20.47 4.03
N ILE A 105 3.04 -19.61 4.63
CA ILE A 105 2.14 -18.72 3.90
C ILE A 105 2.94 -17.78 2.99
N PHE A 106 4.07 -17.25 3.49
CA PHE A 106 4.99 -16.44 2.70
C PHE A 106 5.47 -17.22 1.48
N TYR A 107 6.04 -18.41 1.65
CA TYR A 107 6.63 -19.20 0.55
C TYR A 107 5.60 -19.75 -0.44
N CYS A 108 4.36 -20.02 -0.01
CA CYS A 108 3.29 -20.48 -0.91
C CYS A 108 2.64 -19.37 -1.75
N SER A 109 2.80 -18.09 -1.36
CA SER A 109 2.20 -16.97 -2.10
C SER A 109 2.83 -16.78 -3.49
N ARG A 110 2.14 -16.05 -4.36
CA ARG A 110 2.66 -15.57 -5.66
C ARG A 110 2.60 -14.05 -5.80
N ALA A 111 2.40 -13.34 -4.69
CA ALA A 111 2.30 -11.88 -4.68
C ALA A 111 3.61 -11.24 -5.16
N LYS A 112 3.49 -10.19 -5.99
CA LYS A 112 4.61 -9.44 -6.55
C LYS A 112 5.47 -8.80 -5.46
N TYR A 113 4.84 -8.22 -4.44
CA TYR A 113 5.50 -7.70 -3.26
C TYR A 113 5.04 -8.50 -2.04
N ARG A 114 5.99 -9.06 -1.29
CA ARG A 114 5.68 -9.75 -0.04
C ARG A 114 6.79 -9.59 0.99
N LEU A 115 6.38 -9.55 2.25
CA LEU A 115 7.27 -9.40 3.41
C LEU A 115 6.87 -10.43 4.46
N PHE A 116 7.84 -11.18 4.96
CA PHE A 116 7.76 -11.93 6.20
C PHE A 116 8.61 -11.20 7.24
N TYR A 117 8.05 -10.90 8.41
CA TYR A 117 8.76 -10.14 9.44
C TYR A 117 8.75 -10.89 10.76
N GLN A 118 9.90 -11.48 11.12
CA GLN A 118 10.22 -12.02 12.44
C GLN A 118 9.17 -12.97 13.03
N ASN A 119 8.49 -13.74 12.19
CA ASN A 119 7.35 -14.59 12.58
C ASN A 119 6.21 -13.84 13.33
N LYS A 120 6.12 -12.52 13.16
CA LYS A 120 5.04 -11.68 13.71
C LYS A 120 3.91 -11.50 12.70
N TYR A 121 4.25 -11.26 11.44
CA TYR A 121 3.28 -11.09 10.37
C TYR A 121 3.87 -11.40 8.99
N VAL A 122 2.96 -11.60 8.04
CA VAL A 122 3.25 -11.68 6.61
C VAL A 122 2.38 -10.66 5.88
N VAL A 123 2.96 -9.97 4.90
CA VAL A 123 2.30 -8.94 4.09
C VAL A 123 2.41 -9.32 2.62
N PHE A 124 1.34 -9.07 1.88
CA PHE A 124 1.27 -9.21 0.43
C PHE A 124 0.70 -7.92 -0.12
N SER A 125 1.48 -7.19 -0.93
CA SER A 125 1.00 -5.98 -1.59
C SER A 125 0.91 -6.21 -3.10
N PRO A 126 -0.23 -5.85 -3.73
CA PRO A 126 -0.31 -5.80 -5.19
C PRO A 126 0.30 -4.49 -5.74
N GLU A 127 0.38 -3.45 -4.92
CA GLU A 127 0.66 -2.08 -5.33
C GLU A 127 1.84 -1.49 -4.55
N ILE A 128 2.60 -0.62 -5.21
CA ILE A 128 3.68 0.14 -4.56
C ILE A 128 3.17 1.50 -4.14
N PHE A 129 3.62 1.98 -2.99
CA PHE A 129 3.32 3.34 -2.56
C PHE A 129 4.11 4.35 -3.39
N VAL A 130 5.44 4.29 -3.33
CA VAL A 130 6.36 5.10 -4.13
C VAL A 130 7.62 4.30 -4.50
N LYS A 131 8.23 4.65 -5.62
CA LYS A 131 9.56 4.19 -6.05
C LYS A 131 10.44 5.41 -6.29
N ILE A 132 11.61 5.43 -5.67
CA ILE A 132 12.60 6.50 -5.86
C ILE A 132 13.84 5.85 -6.46
N ASP A 133 14.27 6.33 -7.62
CA ASP A 133 15.48 5.81 -8.27
C ASP A 133 16.75 6.54 -7.81
N GLN A 134 17.91 6.05 -8.27
CA GLN A 134 19.22 6.62 -7.91
C GLN A 134 19.41 8.08 -8.39
N LYS A 135 18.61 8.55 -9.35
CA LYS A 135 18.62 9.93 -9.83
C LYS A 135 17.65 10.82 -9.03
N GLY A 136 16.91 10.25 -8.09
CA GLY A 136 15.88 10.92 -7.31
C GLY A 136 14.53 11.06 -8.04
N GLU A 137 14.30 10.34 -9.15
CA GLU A 137 12.99 10.33 -9.80
C GLU A 137 12.00 9.53 -8.95
N ILE A 138 10.92 10.18 -8.52
CA ILE A 138 9.85 9.58 -7.73
C ILE A 138 8.74 9.14 -8.69
N ARG A 139 8.30 7.88 -8.55
CA ARG A 139 7.20 7.30 -9.32
C ARG A 139 6.19 6.64 -8.38
N SER A 140 4.91 6.81 -8.65
CA SER A 140 3.81 6.08 -8.00
C SER A 140 2.87 5.55 -9.08
N PHE A 141 2.19 4.45 -8.79
CA PHE A 141 1.36 3.73 -9.75
C PHE A 141 -0.02 3.44 -9.14
N PRO A 142 -0.84 4.49 -8.91
CA PRO A 142 -2.16 4.31 -8.33
C PRO A 142 -3.01 3.33 -9.12
N MET A 143 -3.58 2.37 -8.43
CA MET A 143 -4.59 1.46 -8.97
C MET A 143 -5.96 1.82 -8.38
N LYS A 144 -6.89 2.20 -9.26
CA LYS A 144 -8.31 2.30 -8.91
C LYS A 144 -9.17 1.81 -10.05
N GLY A 145 -10.19 1.03 -9.68
CA GLY A 145 -11.00 0.21 -10.54
C GLY A 145 -10.66 -1.27 -10.42
N THR A 146 -11.67 -2.08 -10.17
CA THR A 146 -11.54 -3.54 -10.08
C THR A 146 -12.75 -4.17 -10.73
N ILE A 147 -12.50 -5.09 -11.67
CA ILE A 147 -13.53 -5.88 -12.32
C ILE A 147 -13.20 -7.35 -12.12
N ASP A 148 -14.24 -8.18 -12.00
CA ASP A 148 -14.05 -9.63 -11.98
C ASP A 148 -13.46 -10.10 -13.31
N SER A 149 -12.32 -10.79 -13.24
CA SER A 149 -11.63 -11.37 -14.40
C SER A 149 -12.47 -12.38 -15.18
N SER A 150 -13.54 -12.94 -14.59
CA SER A 150 -14.45 -13.86 -15.28
C SER A 150 -15.40 -13.16 -16.25
N VAL A 151 -15.49 -11.83 -16.22
CA VAL A 151 -16.36 -11.06 -17.13
C VAL A 151 -15.77 -11.11 -18.55
N PRO A 152 -16.55 -11.47 -19.58
CA PRO A 152 -16.10 -11.43 -20.97
C PRO A 152 -15.63 -10.01 -21.34
N GLU A 153 -14.44 -9.90 -21.93
CA GLU A 153 -13.83 -8.62 -22.29
C GLU A 153 -13.73 -7.63 -21.11
N ALA A 154 -13.54 -8.13 -19.89
CA ALA A 154 -13.45 -7.35 -18.66
C ALA A 154 -12.57 -6.09 -18.78
N GLU A 155 -11.43 -6.19 -19.48
CA GLU A 155 -10.55 -5.06 -19.77
C GLU A 155 -11.24 -3.93 -20.53
N LYS A 156 -12.00 -4.25 -21.60
CA LYS A 156 -12.73 -3.22 -22.35
C LYS A 156 -13.87 -2.64 -21.53
N VAL A 157 -14.56 -3.48 -20.75
CA VAL A 157 -15.69 -3.06 -19.91
C VAL A 157 -15.23 -2.04 -18.87
N ILE A 158 -14.17 -2.34 -18.11
CA ILE A 158 -13.66 -1.40 -17.10
C ILE A 158 -13.07 -0.12 -17.72
N LEU A 159 -12.44 -0.23 -18.89
CA LEU A 159 -11.95 0.93 -19.65
C LEU A 159 -13.06 1.76 -20.28
N MET A 160 -14.31 1.29 -20.33
CA MET A 160 -15.45 2.07 -20.83
C MET A 160 -16.29 2.67 -19.71
N ASP A 161 -16.18 2.16 -18.48
CA ASP A 161 -16.94 2.64 -17.32
C ASP A 161 -16.53 4.07 -16.92
N GLU A 162 -17.47 5.01 -17.06
CA GLU A 162 -17.25 6.43 -16.72
C GLU A 162 -17.08 6.66 -15.21
N LYS A 163 -17.74 5.85 -14.38
CA LYS A 163 -17.62 5.94 -12.92
C LYS A 163 -16.20 5.53 -12.52
N GLU A 164 -15.74 4.39 -12.99
CA GLU A 164 -14.38 3.90 -12.68
C GLU A 164 -13.30 4.87 -13.18
N LYS A 165 -13.47 5.46 -14.37
CA LYS A 165 -12.58 6.52 -14.88
C LYS A 165 -12.58 7.76 -13.98
N SER A 166 -13.74 8.23 -13.57
CA SER A 166 -13.85 9.43 -12.71
C SER A 166 -13.18 9.21 -11.36
N GLU A 167 -13.35 8.02 -10.79
CA GLU A 167 -12.74 7.62 -9.54
C GLU A 167 -11.22 7.48 -9.67
N HIS A 168 -10.75 6.88 -10.76
CA HIS A 168 -9.33 6.78 -11.08
C HIS A 168 -8.66 8.15 -11.21
N ASN A 169 -9.26 9.07 -11.99
CA ASN A 169 -8.74 10.42 -12.18
C ASN A 169 -8.61 11.17 -10.85
N THR A 170 -9.60 11.02 -9.96
CA THR A 170 -9.57 11.64 -8.62
C THR A 170 -8.35 11.18 -7.80
N ILE A 171 -8.02 9.89 -7.82
CA ILE A 171 -6.84 9.35 -7.12
C ILE A 171 -5.54 9.83 -7.77
N VAL A 172 -5.48 9.84 -9.11
CA VAL A 172 -4.31 10.34 -9.83
C VAL A 172 -4.04 11.80 -9.48
N ASP A 173 -5.07 12.64 -9.42
CA ASP A 173 -4.93 14.04 -9.04
C ASP A 173 -4.55 14.22 -7.57
N LEU A 174 -5.10 13.41 -6.66
CA LEU A 174 -4.71 13.40 -5.25
C LEU A 174 -3.21 13.14 -5.09
N ILE A 175 -2.72 12.06 -5.72
CA ILE A 175 -1.31 11.67 -5.64
C ILE A 175 -0.40 12.68 -6.35
N ARG A 176 -0.87 13.30 -7.44
CA ARG A 176 -0.15 14.38 -8.13
C ARG A 176 0.02 15.60 -7.22
N ASN A 177 -1.01 15.95 -6.46
CA ASN A 177 -0.95 17.05 -5.49
C ASN A 177 0.04 16.74 -4.37
N ASP A 178 -0.03 15.53 -3.79
CA ASP A 178 0.91 15.09 -2.74
C ASP A 178 2.36 15.09 -3.24
N MET A 179 2.61 14.55 -4.44
CA MET A 179 3.94 14.57 -5.04
C MET A 179 4.42 16.01 -5.29
N SER A 180 3.54 16.93 -5.67
CA SER A 180 3.90 18.32 -5.95
C SER A 180 4.33 19.10 -4.69
N MET A 181 3.99 18.61 -3.49
CA MET A 181 4.50 19.19 -2.23
C MET A 181 5.99 18.93 -2.02
N HIS A 182 6.53 17.85 -2.60
CA HIS A 182 7.89 17.36 -2.30
C HIS A 182 8.78 17.17 -3.54
N ALA A 183 8.24 17.29 -4.76
CA ALA A 183 8.95 17.08 -6.02
C ALA A 183 8.70 18.21 -7.03
N ARG A 184 9.62 18.35 -8.00
CA ARG A 184 9.49 19.27 -9.14
C ARG A 184 9.22 18.48 -10.42
N ASN A 185 8.60 19.11 -11.41
CA ASN A 185 8.31 18.51 -12.72
C ASN A 185 7.42 17.26 -12.67
N VAL A 186 6.40 17.24 -11.80
CA VAL A 186 5.43 16.14 -11.72
C VAL A 186 4.62 16.05 -13.01
N ARG A 187 4.60 14.87 -13.65
CA ARG A 187 3.91 14.60 -14.92
C ARG A 187 3.25 13.23 -14.89
N LEU A 188 2.11 13.12 -15.56
CA LEU A 188 1.49 11.83 -15.86
C LEU A 188 2.08 11.29 -17.17
N LYS A 189 2.67 10.09 -17.15
CA LYS A 189 3.03 9.35 -18.37
C LYS A 189 1.82 8.46 -18.72
N ARG A 190 1.29 8.64 -19.93
CA ARG A 190 0.25 7.77 -20.50
C ARG A 190 0.89 6.60 -21.20
#